data_AF-A0A358PH63-F1
#
_entry.id   AF-A0A358PH63-F1
#
_cell.length_a   1.000
_cell.length_b   1.000
_cell.length_c   1.000
_cell.angle_alpha   90.00
_cell.angle_beta   90.00
_cell.angle_gamma   90.00
#
_symmetry.space_group_name_H-M   'P 1'
#
loop_
_entity.id
_entity.type
_entity.pdbx_description
1 polymer ?
#
loop_
_entity_poly.entity_id
_entity_poly.type
_entity_poly.pdbx_seq_one_letter_code
_entity_poly.pdbx_strand_id
1 'polypeptide(L)'
;MWHSLLFGGCRYFNGSTNCMSINIEKSRKLALVVDMYGCPNRCRHCWLGRLPNIPPENGADEMLVNSFRPHFEQIEYYSWLREPDFCGEYRARWERDKALSVNCEPQRFELASFWRLVRDGEYAKFLREVGVKAVQLTFFGGEETTDRYIGRKGAYSELLKATEILLQNGIAPRWQAFINAENKDEVAELPKLAEKLKLAERCRQIGQNFKFFVHAGSCDGENRKLYPIRIIKSDIPQCLVPYYWQYEELRT
;
A
#
# COMPACT_ATOMS: atom_id res chain seq x y z
N MET A 1 -11.48 -4.87 12.51
CA MET A 1 -12.30 -4.14 13.49
C MET A 1 -11.34 -3.37 14.39
N TRP A 2 -11.02 -2.13 14.02
CA TRP A 2 -10.10 -1.25 14.77
C TRP A 2 -10.94 -0.13 15.36
N HIS A 3 -11.06 -0.09 16.70
CA HIS A 3 -11.67 1.04 17.40
C HIS A 3 -10.56 1.85 18.06
N SER A 4 -10.57 3.15 17.77
CA SER A 4 -9.78 4.17 18.43
C SER A 4 -10.62 4.86 19.50
N LEU A 5 -9.91 5.50 20.45
CA LEU A 5 -10.34 6.52 21.43
C LEU A 5 -11.02 6.06 22.73
N LEU A 6 -10.40 6.42 23.87
CA LEU A 6 -10.83 7.58 24.68
C LEU A 6 -9.86 7.83 25.86
N PHE A 7 -9.39 9.07 25.96
CA PHE A 7 -8.81 9.67 27.16
C PHE A 7 -9.92 9.97 28.18
N GLY A 8 -9.61 9.88 29.48
CA GLY A 8 -10.30 10.67 30.49
C GLY A 8 -10.52 9.99 31.84
N GLY A 9 -10.08 10.65 32.92
CA GLY A 9 -10.73 10.51 34.22
C GLY A 9 -9.80 10.19 35.39
N CYS A 10 -9.02 11.16 35.84
CA CYS A 10 -8.52 11.18 37.21
C CYS A 10 -9.70 11.43 38.16
N ARG A 11 -9.99 10.51 39.08
CA ARG A 11 -10.79 10.77 40.29
C ARG A 11 -10.06 10.21 41.49
N TYR A 12 -9.62 11.12 42.36
CA TYR A 12 -9.19 10.81 43.71
C TYR A 12 -10.39 10.31 44.52
N PHE A 13 -10.26 9.14 45.16
CA PHE A 13 -11.05 8.75 46.32
C PHE A 13 -10.12 8.12 47.36
N ASN A 14 -10.24 8.62 48.58
CA ASN A 14 -9.47 8.27 49.77
C ASN A 14 -9.73 6.83 50.24
N GLY A 15 -8.67 6.19 50.74
CA GLY A 15 -8.78 5.26 51.87
C GLY A 15 -8.63 3.77 51.56
N SER A 16 -7.65 3.18 52.25
CA SER A 16 -7.42 1.75 52.50
C SER A 16 -6.67 0.94 51.45
N THR A 17 -5.64 0.28 51.99
CA THR A 17 -4.64 -0.60 51.39
C THR A 17 -5.28 -1.82 50.71
N ASN A 18 -5.11 -1.92 49.40
CA ASN A 18 -4.86 -3.17 48.69
C ASN A 18 -4.18 -2.81 47.37
N CYS A 19 -2.92 -3.19 47.21
CA CYS A 19 -2.19 -3.05 45.97
C CYS A 19 -2.75 -4.09 44.98
N MET A 20 -3.87 -3.76 44.33
CA MET A 20 -4.26 -4.41 43.09
C MET A 20 -3.36 -3.85 42.00
N SER A 21 -2.24 -4.53 41.76
CA SER A 21 -1.54 -4.43 40.48
C SER A 21 -2.48 -4.97 39.41
N ILE A 22 -3.27 -4.07 38.82
CA ILE A 22 -3.99 -4.35 37.58
C ILE A 22 -2.91 -4.41 36.48
N ASN A 23 -2.25 -5.56 36.37
CA ASN A 23 -1.46 -5.90 35.19
C ASN A 23 -2.45 -6.10 34.03
N ILE A 24 -2.84 -4.99 33.40
CA ILE A 24 -3.33 -5.06 32.03
C ILE A 24 -2.09 -5.22 31.15
N GLU A 25 -1.51 -6.42 31.09
CA GLU A 25 -0.59 -6.79 30.02
C GLU A 25 -1.36 -6.78 28.70
N LYS A 26 -1.58 -5.59 28.15
CA LYS A 26 -1.91 -5.46 26.74
C LYS A 26 -0.66 -5.90 26.00
N SER A 27 -0.72 -7.09 25.42
CA SER A 27 0.24 -7.56 24.43
C SER A 27 0.61 -6.42 23.49
N ARG A 28 1.86 -5.94 23.60
CA ARG A 28 2.34 -4.77 22.85
C ARG A 28 2.85 -5.26 21.50
N LYS A 29 2.05 -5.06 20.46
CA LYS A 29 2.39 -5.38 19.06
C LYS A 29 2.76 -4.12 18.30
N LEU A 30 3.81 -4.19 17.48
CA LEU A 30 4.29 -3.10 16.63
C LEU A 30 4.45 -3.59 15.20
N ALA A 31 3.90 -2.85 14.24
CA ALA A 31 4.32 -2.94 12.84
C ALA A 31 5.36 -1.85 12.59
N LEU A 32 6.62 -2.23 12.45
CA LEU A 32 7.74 -1.34 12.20
C LEU A 32 8.05 -1.32 10.70
N VAL A 33 7.53 -0.31 10.02
CA VAL A 33 7.66 -0.13 8.56
C VAL A 33 8.65 1.00 8.28
N VAL A 34 9.73 0.70 7.56
CA VAL A 34 10.90 1.59 7.43
C VAL A 34 11.23 1.83 5.96
N ASP A 35 11.73 3.02 5.63
CA ASP A 35 12.24 3.32 4.30
C ASP A 35 13.73 2.95 4.19
N MET A 36 14.03 1.76 3.67
CA MET A 36 15.42 1.29 3.59
C MET A 36 16.08 1.53 2.22
N TYR A 37 15.31 1.59 1.14
CA TYR A 37 15.85 1.64 -0.23
C TYR A 37 15.22 2.70 -1.12
N GLY A 38 14.03 3.18 -0.74
CA GLY A 38 13.29 4.16 -1.49
C GLY A 38 12.36 3.63 -2.55
N CYS A 39 12.18 4.40 -3.62
CA CYS A 39 11.20 4.11 -4.67
C CYS A 39 11.73 4.59 -6.03
N PRO A 40 11.49 3.85 -7.13
CA PRO A 40 11.85 4.29 -8.48
C PRO A 40 10.88 5.35 -9.02
N ASN A 41 9.69 5.48 -8.43
CA ASN A 41 8.66 6.42 -8.85
C ASN A 41 8.78 7.76 -8.11
N ARG A 42 8.20 8.83 -8.68
CA ARG A 42 8.16 10.19 -8.10
C ARG A 42 6.72 10.70 -8.08
N CYS A 43 5.88 9.90 -7.46
CA CYS A 43 4.44 10.04 -7.55
C CYS A 43 3.95 11.38 -6.97
N ARG A 44 3.07 12.08 -7.69
CA ARG A 44 2.41 13.33 -7.26
C ARG A 44 1.33 13.12 -6.19
N HIS A 45 0.93 11.87 -5.95
CA HIS A 45 -0.04 11.49 -4.91
C HIS A 45 0.61 10.85 -3.68
N CYS A 46 1.95 10.68 -3.67
CA CYS A 46 2.62 9.96 -2.59
C CYS A 46 2.52 10.76 -1.29
N TRP A 47 1.90 10.16 -0.27
CA TRP A 47 1.74 10.79 1.04
C TRP A 47 3.07 10.92 1.81
N LEU A 48 4.09 10.15 1.44
CA LEU A 48 5.46 10.26 1.98
C LEU A 48 6.27 11.38 1.32
N GLY A 49 5.79 11.95 0.22
CA GLY A 49 6.53 12.99 -0.51
C GLY A 49 7.52 12.43 -1.55
N ARG A 50 8.30 13.34 -2.16
CA ARG A 50 9.40 13.03 -3.09
C ARG A 50 10.75 13.05 -2.39
N LEU A 51 11.03 12.02 -1.59
CA LEU A 51 12.30 11.88 -0.88
C LEU A 51 13.40 11.29 -1.80
N PRO A 52 14.68 11.66 -1.62
CA PRO A 52 15.80 10.99 -2.30
C PRO A 52 15.90 9.52 -1.89
N ASN A 53 16.54 8.70 -2.72
CA ASN A 53 16.83 7.30 -2.38
C ASN A 53 18.22 7.27 -1.72
N ILE A 54 18.27 7.47 -0.41
CA ILE A 54 19.49 7.43 0.37
C ILE A 54 19.42 6.16 1.22
N PRO A 55 20.25 5.14 0.94
CA PRO A 55 20.28 3.95 1.78
C PRO A 55 20.81 4.34 3.17
N PRO A 56 20.25 3.78 4.25
CA PRO A 56 20.78 3.97 5.58
C PRO A 56 22.11 3.23 5.74
N GLU A 57 22.82 3.53 6.82
CA GLU A 57 24.05 2.82 7.19
C GLU A 57 23.80 1.32 7.41
N ASN A 58 24.83 0.51 7.17
CA ASN A 58 24.75 -0.93 7.40
C ASN A 58 24.41 -1.22 8.87
N GLY A 59 23.42 -2.10 9.09
CA GLY A 59 22.97 -2.47 10.44
C GLY A 59 21.95 -1.50 11.06
N ALA A 60 21.59 -0.41 10.38
CA ALA A 60 20.59 0.54 10.90
C ALA A 60 19.22 -0.10 11.15
N ASP A 61 18.82 -1.10 10.36
CA ASP A 61 17.59 -1.86 10.56
C ASP A 61 17.59 -2.66 11.86
N GLU A 62 18.68 -3.37 12.14
CA GLU A 62 18.86 -4.14 13.37
C GLU A 62 18.94 -3.22 14.59
N MET A 63 19.70 -2.12 14.51
CA MET A 63 19.75 -1.11 15.57
C MET A 63 18.36 -0.55 15.87
N LEU A 64 17.58 -0.24 14.84
CA LEU A 64 16.21 0.27 14.99
C LEU A 64 15.33 -0.76 15.69
N VAL A 65 15.29 -2.01 15.21
CA VAL A 65 14.50 -3.07 15.84
C VAL A 65 14.90 -3.27 17.29
N ASN A 66 16.21 -3.33 17.58
CA ASN A 66 16.73 -3.52 18.93
C ASN A 66 16.30 -2.39 19.89
N SER A 67 16.13 -1.17 19.40
CA SER A 67 15.61 -0.06 20.22
C SER A 67 14.14 -0.25 20.65
N PHE A 68 13.35 -1.03 19.90
CA PHE A 68 11.95 -1.31 20.22
C PHE A 68 11.74 -2.64 20.95
N ARG A 69 12.67 -3.60 20.84
CA ARG A 69 12.57 -4.94 21.47
C ARG A 69 12.19 -4.92 22.95
N PRO A 70 12.75 -4.04 23.81
CA PRO A 70 12.39 -4.02 25.24
C PRO A 70 10.94 -3.56 25.52
N HIS A 71 10.26 -3.00 24.53
CA HIS A 71 8.97 -2.32 24.70
C HIS A 71 7.80 -3.08 24.06
N PHE A 72 8.06 -4.08 23.22
CA PHE A 72 7.07 -4.79 22.42
C PHE A 72 7.32 -6.30 22.44
N GLU A 73 6.26 -7.08 22.64
CA GLU A 73 6.30 -8.55 22.61
C GLU A 73 6.38 -9.07 21.18
N GLN A 74 5.73 -8.37 20.25
CA GLN A 74 5.72 -8.71 18.83
C GLN A 74 6.11 -7.49 18.00
N ILE A 75 7.04 -7.68 17.08
CA ILE A 75 7.46 -6.66 16.11
C ILE A 75 7.40 -7.29 14.73
N GLU A 76 6.47 -6.84 13.90
CA GLU A 76 6.47 -7.14 12.46
C GLU A 76 7.32 -6.09 11.76
N TYR A 77 8.46 -6.50 11.20
CA TYR A 77 9.37 -5.59 10.52
C TYR A 77 9.15 -5.62 9.01
N TYR A 78 9.09 -4.43 8.39
CA TYR A 78 8.99 -4.26 6.94
C TYR A 78 9.96 -3.20 6.45
N SER A 79 10.79 -3.57 5.47
CA SER A 79 11.81 -2.68 4.88
C SER A 79 11.34 -1.72 3.81
N TRP A 80 10.05 -1.76 3.49
CA TRP A 80 9.47 -1.13 2.30
C TRP A 80 8.37 -0.12 2.61
N LEU A 81 8.66 0.90 3.42
CA LEU A 81 7.71 1.99 3.64
C LEU A 81 7.30 2.68 2.33
N ARG A 82 8.22 2.79 1.37
CA ARG A 82 7.96 3.31 0.02
C ARG A 82 7.63 2.19 -0.97
N GLU A 83 8.60 1.76 -1.78
CA GLU A 83 8.38 0.73 -2.80
C GLU A 83 8.81 -0.65 -2.27
N PRO A 84 7.93 -1.67 -2.27
CA PRO A 84 8.32 -3.04 -2.01
C PRO A 84 9.41 -3.51 -2.96
N ASP A 85 10.43 -4.19 -2.43
CA ASP A 85 11.42 -4.92 -3.25
C ASP A 85 12.18 -4.06 -4.27
N PHE A 86 12.33 -2.75 -4.03
CA PHE A 86 13.11 -1.90 -4.91
C PHE A 86 14.60 -2.31 -4.94
N CYS A 87 15.14 -2.78 -3.81
CA CYS A 87 16.50 -3.30 -3.72
C CYS A 87 16.77 -4.48 -4.68
N GLY A 88 18.01 -4.61 -5.14
CA GLY A 88 18.44 -5.72 -6.01
C GLY A 88 18.25 -7.10 -5.36
N GLU A 89 18.64 -7.22 -4.09
CA GLU A 89 18.65 -8.47 -3.33
C GLU A 89 17.33 -8.70 -2.55
N TYR A 90 16.18 -8.46 -3.18
CA TYR A 90 14.87 -8.48 -2.50
C TYR A 90 14.52 -9.82 -1.83
N ARG A 91 15.02 -10.94 -2.36
CA ARG A 91 14.87 -12.27 -1.73
C ARG A 91 15.61 -12.34 -0.40
N ALA A 92 16.90 -12.02 -0.39
CA ALA A 92 17.70 -11.96 0.83
C ALA A 92 17.16 -10.92 1.81
N ARG A 93 16.63 -9.80 1.29
CA ARG A 93 16.00 -8.78 2.11
C ARG A 93 14.73 -9.27 2.81
N TRP A 94 13.88 -10.03 2.12
CA TRP A 94 12.70 -10.64 2.73
C TRP A 94 13.07 -11.61 3.85
N GLU A 95 14.10 -12.44 3.66
CA GLU A 95 14.62 -13.30 4.72
C GLU A 95 15.13 -12.49 5.92
N ARG A 96 15.80 -11.36 5.68
CA ARG A 96 16.24 -10.43 6.74
C ARG A 96 15.06 -9.80 7.48
N ASP A 97 14.01 -9.38 6.78
CA ASP A 97 12.80 -8.79 7.39
C ASP A 97 12.09 -9.80 8.31
N LYS A 98 12.02 -11.08 7.90
CA LYS A 98 11.53 -12.18 8.76
C LYS A 98 12.43 -12.39 9.98
N ALA A 99 13.74 -12.42 9.81
CA ALA A 99 14.69 -12.62 10.91
C ALA A 99 14.72 -11.45 11.91
N LEU A 100 14.45 -10.23 11.45
CA LEU A 100 14.35 -9.04 12.29
C LEU A 100 13.01 -8.96 13.04
N SER A 101 11.96 -9.59 12.51
CA SER A 101 10.67 -9.66 13.19
C SER A 101 10.77 -10.47 14.48
N VAL A 102 9.97 -10.11 15.48
CA VAL A 102 10.06 -10.66 16.85
C VAL A 102 8.75 -11.35 17.19
N ASN A 103 8.80 -12.63 17.53
CA ASN A 103 7.66 -13.46 17.94
C ASN A 103 6.46 -13.43 16.95
N CYS A 104 6.72 -13.16 15.68
CA CYS A 104 5.77 -13.18 14.59
C CYS A 104 6.51 -13.29 13.24
N GLU A 105 5.81 -13.74 12.21
CA GLU A 105 6.29 -13.64 10.83
C GLU A 105 5.57 -12.49 10.11
N PRO A 106 6.29 -11.62 9.38
CA PRO A 106 5.67 -10.57 8.58
C PRO A 106 4.87 -11.20 7.44
N GLN A 107 3.74 -10.58 7.10
CA GLN A 107 2.87 -11.03 6.02
C GLN A 107 3.16 -10.29 4.72
N ARG A 108 3.02 -11.00 3.60
CA ARG A 108 3.02 -10.37 2.28
C ARG A 108 1.62 -9.90 1.92
N PHE A 109 1.47 -8.59 1.87
CA PHE A 109 0.25 -7.92 1.45
C PHE A 109 0.12 -7.86 -0.08
N GLU A 110 -0.91 -7.17 -0.55
CA GLU A 110 -1.19 -6.97 -1.97
C GLU A 110 -0.29 -5.90 -2.62
N LEU A 111 0.91 -5.64 -2.09
CA LEU A 111 1.84 -4.62 -2.58
C LEU A 111 3.06 -5.28 -3.21
N ALA A 112 3.40 -4.83 -4.43
CA ALA A 112 4.61 -5.26 -5.15
C ALA A 112 5.10 -4.12 -6.05
N SER A 113 6.37 -4.17 -6.46
CA SER A 113 6.90 -3.20 -7.41
C SER A 113 6.52 -3.54 -8.85
N PHE A 114 5.62 -2.75 -9.44
CA PHE A 114 5.33 -2.89 -10.88
C PHE A 114 6.55 -2.53 -11.74
N TRP A 115 7.42 -1.63 -11.24
CA TRP A 115 8.69 -1.30 -11.90
C TRP A 115 9.61 -2.52 -11.98
N ARG A 116 9.67 -3.35 -10.92
CA ARG A 116 10.45 -4.59 -10.93
C ARG A 116 9.77 -5.68 -11.74
N LEU A 117 8.45 -5.84 -11.64
CA LEU A 117 7.69 -6.85 -12.40
C LEU A 117 8.02 -6.85 -13.89
N VAL A 118 8.17 -5.68 -14.50
CA VAL A 118 8.41 -5.55 -15.94
C VAL A 118 9.88 -5.64 -16.36
N ARG A 119 10.80 -5.73 -15.39
CA ARG A 119 12.27 -5.71 -15.57
C ARG A 119 12.96 -6.98 -15.11
N ASP A 120 12.38 -7.69 -14.15
CA ASP A 120 12.93 -8.91 -13.55
C ASP A 120 11.92 -10.04 -13.70
N GLY A 121 12.23 -11.00 -14.60
CA GLY A 121 11.36 -12.13 -14.90
C GLY A 121 11.18 -13.11 -13.74
N GLU A 122 12.06 -13.10 -12.74
CA GLU A 122 11.98 -13.97 -11.57
C GLU A 122 11.13 -13.37 -10.45
N TYR A 123 10.84 -12.06 -10.51
CA TYR A 123 10.15 -11.37 -9.43
C TYR A 123 8.69 -11.86 -9.25
N ALA A 124 7.96 -12.13 -10.33
CA ALA A 124 6.60 -12.65 -10.23
C ALA A 124 6.56 -14.06 -9.60
N LYS A 125 7.58 -14.90 -9.87
CA LYS A 125 7.73 -16.22 -9.24
C LYS A 125 8.02 -16.07 -7.75
N PHE A 126 8.92 -15.15 -7.39
CA PHE A 126 9.18 -14.82 -6.00
C PHE A 126 7.90 -14.41 -5.25
N LEU A 127 7.09 -13.51 -5.81
CA LEU A 127 5.82 -13.10 -5.21
C LEU A 127 4.90 -14.30 -4.93
N ARG A 128 4.83 -15.26 -5.87
CA ARG A 128 4.09 -16.51 -5.71
C ARG A 128 4.65 -17.39 -4.59
N GLU A 129 5.96 -17.56 -4.53
CA GLU A 129 6.66 -18.35 -3.50
C GLU A 129 6.36 -17.81 -2.09
N VAL A 130 6.35 -16.48 -1.92
CA VAL A 130 6.03 -15.82 -0.64
C VAL A 130 4.52 -15.66 -0.39
N GLY A 131 3.67 -16.30 -1.21
CA GLY A 131 2.25 -16.45 -0.94
C GLY A 131 1.34 -15.34 -1.48
N VAL A 132 1.85 -14.37 -2.25
CA VAL A 132 1.04 -13.26 -2.78
C VAL A 132 -0.03 -13.78 -3.74
N LYS A 133 -1.29 -13.37 -3.50
CA LYS A 133 -2.46 -13.77 -4.30
C LYS A 133 -2.99 -12.67 -5.19
N ALA A 134 -2.82 -11.41 -4.78
CA ALA A 134 -3.21 -10.24 -5.54
C ALA A 134 -2.16 -9.16 -5.42
N VAL A 135 -2.03 -8.31 -6.44
CA VAL A 135 -1.14 -7.13 -6.43
C VAL A 135 -1.91 -5.91 -6.88
N GLN A 136 -1.83 -4.86 -6.08
CA GLN A 136 -2.44 -3.57 -6.35
C GLN A 136 -1.62 -2.79 -7.38
N LEU A 137 -2.29 -2.35 -8.45
CA LEU A 137 -1.72 -1.53 -9.51
C LEU A 137 -2.52 -0.22 -9.60
N THR A 138 -1.82 0.89 -9.45
CA THR A 138 -2.46 2.22 -9.31
C THR A 138 -2.40 2.99 -10.62
N PHE A 139 -3.56 3.40 -11.11
CA PHE A 139 -3.76 4.24 -12.29
C PHE A 139 -4.22 5.64 -11.91
N PHE A 140 -4.02 6.62 -12.80
CA PHE A 140 -4.53 7.99 -12.64
C PHE A 140 -5.42 8.43 -13.80
N GLY A 141 -5.76 7.53 -14.72
CA GLY A 141 -6.43 7.84 -15.98
C GLY A 141 -5.73 7.14 -17.14
N GLY A 142 -5.67 7.80 -18.29
CA GLY A 142 -4.94 7.35 -19.47
C GLY A 142 -3.42 7.47 -19.31
N GLU A 143 -2.71 7.28 -20.43
CA GLU A 143 -1.25 7.19 -20.46
C GLU A 143 -0.56 8.46 -19.98
N GLU A 144 -0.90 9.61 -20.55
CA GLU A 144 -0.28 10.89 -20.21
C GLU A 144 -0.46 11.23 -18.72
N THR A 145 -1.70 11.13 -18.23
CA THR A 145 -2.01 11.45 -16.83
C THR A 145 -1.34 10.46 -15.89
N THR A 146 -1.41 9.15 -16.16
CA THR A 146 -0.75 8.14 -15.32
C THR A 146 0.76 8.32 -15.26
N ASP A 147 1.42 8.57 -16.38
CA ASP A 147 2.86 8.82 -16.44
C ASP A 147 3.24 10.10 -15.66
N ARG A 148 2.47 11.18 -15.84
CA ARG A 148 2.68 12.46 -15.14
C ARG A 148 2.50 12.32 -13.64
N TYR A 149 1.50 11.57 -13.19
CA TYR A 149 1.23 11.32 -11.78
C TYR A 149 2.24 10.40 -11.14
N ILE A 150 2.68 9.34 -11.82
CA ILE A 150 3.75 8.46 -11.33
C ILE A 150 5.11 9.17 -11.35
N GLY A 151 5.25 10.17 -12.22
CA GLY A 151 6.48 10.94 -12.39
C GLY A 151 7.51 10.21 -13.24
N ARG A 152 7.05 9.34 -14.16
CA ARG A 152 7.91 8.53 -15.03
C ARG A 152 7.19 8.19 -16.32
N LYS A 153 7.84 8.48 -17.46
CA LYS A 153 7.35 8.12 -18.79
C LYS A 153 7.32 6.60 -18.96
N GLY A 154 6.28 6.08 -19.61
CA GLY A 154 6.04 4.66 -19.84
C GLY A 154 5.44 3.91 -18.65
N ALA A 155 5.11 4.58 -17.55
CA ALA A 155 4.57 3.91 -16.37
C ALA A 155 3.19 3.28 -16.62
N TYR A 156 2.32 3.93 -17.40
CA TYR A 156 1.04 3.36 -17.81
C TYR A 156 1.19 2.04 -18.56
N SER A 157 2.07 2.01 -19.57
CA SER A 157 2.38 0.80 -20.34
C SER A 157 2.96 -0.30 -19.45
N GLU A 158 3.81 0.08 -18.49
CA GLU A 158 4.34 -0.87 -17.51
C GLU A 158 3.28 -1.42 -16.55
N LEU A 159 2.27 -0.64 -16.15
CA LEU A 159 1.15 -1.15 -15.34
C LEU A 159 0.31 -2.17 -16.11
N LEU A 160 0.07 -1.93 -17.40
CA LEU A 160 -0.61 -2.90 -18.25
C LEU A 160 0.24 -4.16 -18.44
N LYS A 161 1.54 -4.02 -18.69
CA LYS A 161 2.46 -5.16 -18.77
C LYS A 161 2.55 -5.93 -17.44
N ALA A 162 2.58 -5.23 -16.31
CA ALA A 162 2.55 -5.85 -14.98
C ALA A 162 1.25 -6.63 -14.76
N THR A 163 0.10 -6.10 -15.20
CA THR A 163 -1.19 -6.80 -15.18
C THR A 163 -1.09 -8.15 -15.90
N GLU A 164 -0.48 -8.18 -17.09
CA GLU A 164 -0.26 -9.41 -17.85
C GLU A 164 0.67 -10.40 -17.14
N ILE A 165 1.80 -9.92 -16.64
CA ILE A 165 2.78 -10.75 -15.92
C ILE A 165 2.16 -11.39 -14.67
N LEU A 166 1.36 -10.62 -13.92
CA LEU A 166 0.66 -11.13 -12.74
C LEU A 166 -0.30 -12.27 -13.10
N LEU A 167 -1.14 -12.06 -14.12
CA LEU A 167 -2.11 -13.07 -14.57
C LEU A 167 -1.41 -14.34 -15.04
N GLN A 168 -0.32 -14.22 -15.80
CA GLN A 168 0.48 -15.37 -16.26
C GLN A 168 1.09 -16.18 -15.12
N ASN A 169 1.31 -15.55 -13.96
CA ASN A 169 1.84 -16.19 -12.76
C ASN A 169 0.73 -16.57 -11.77
N GLY A 170 -0.54 -16.49 -12.16
CA GLY A 170 -1.68 -16.81 -11.30
C GLY A 170 -1.77 -15.90 -10.08
N ILE A 171 -1.42 -14.62 -10.23
CA ILE A 171 -1.63 -13.55 -9.25
C ILE A 171 -2.69 -12.60 -9.83
N ALA A 172 -3.69 -12.24 -9.03
CA ALA A 172 -4.72 -11.31 -9.48
C ALA A 172 -4.20 -9.87 -9.52
N PRO A 173 -4.28 -9.15 -10.66
CA PRO A 173 -4.15 -7.71 -10.66
C PRO A 173 -5.38 -7.09 -9.99
N ARG A 174 -5.15 -6.28 -8.97
CA ARG A 174 -6.17 -5.42 -8.35
C ARG A 174 -5.91 -4.00 -8.83
N TRP A 175 -6.83 -3.44 -9.58
CA TRP A 175 -6.69 -2.07 -10.04
C TRP A 175 -7.19 -1.09 -8.99
N GLN A 176 -6.43 -0.01 -8.79
CA GLN A 176 -6.79 1.13 -7.97
C GLN A 176 -6.70 2.38 -8.85
N ALA A 177 -7.60 3.33 -8.68
CA ALA A 177 -7.45 4.65 -9.28
C ALA A 177 -7.59 5.77 -8.25
N PHE A 178 -6.68 6.73 -8.32
CA PHE A 178 -6.83 7.99 -7.62
C PHE A 178 -7.56 8.99 -8.51
N ILE A 179 -8.66 9.54 -7.99
CA ILE A 179 -9.52 10.47 -8.72
C ILE A 179 -9.46 11.88 -8.12
N ASN A 180 -9.52 12.87 -9.00
CA ASN A 180 -9.60 14.29 -8.72
C ASN A 180 -10.28 15.01 -9.90
N ALA A 181 -10.41 16.34 -9.80
CA ALA A 181 -11.18 17.13 -10.75
C ALA A 181 -10.58 17.12 -12.16
N GLU A 182 -9.25 16.98 -12.30
CA GLU A 182 -8.58 16.99 -13.60
C GLU A 182 -8.61 15.63 -14.31
N ASN A 183 -8.76 14.52 -13.58
CA ASN A 183 -8.65 13.17 -14.18
C ASN A 183 -9.92 12.33 -14.11
N LYS A 184 -11.02 12.84 -13.55
CA LYS A 184 -12.27 12.07 -13.34
C LYS A 184 -12.81 11.42 -14.61
N ASP A 185 -12.74 12.10 -15.75
CA ASP A 185 -13.26 11.59 -17.02
C ASP A 185 -12.35 10.49 -17.58
N GLU A 186 -11.03 10.59 -17.40
CA GLU A 186 -10.11 9.51 -17.77
C GLU A 186 -10.25 8.28 -16.86
N VAL A 187 -10.42 8.50 -15.55
CA VAL A 187 -10.65 7.41 -14.60
C VAL A 187 -11.96 6.67 -14.91
N ALA A 188 -12.99 7.38 -15.40
CA ALA A 188 -14.27 6.82 -15.82
C ALA A 188 -14.16 5.82 -16.99
N GLU A 189 -13.06 5.84 -17.75
CA GLU A 189 -12.79 4.91 -18.84
C GLU A 189 -12.10 3.61 -18.40
N LEU A 190 -11.50 3.58 -17.19
CA LEU A 190 -10.80 2.39 -16.68
C LEU A 190 -11.68 1.13 -16.53
N PRO A 191 -12.95 1.21 -16.10
CA PRO A 191 -13.85 0.04 -16.11
C PRO A 191 -14.00 -0.57 -17.51
N LYS A 192 -14.20 0.25 -18.55
CA LYS A 192 -14.33 -0.22 -19.94
C LYS A 192 -13.04 -0.86 -20.43
N LEU A 193 -11.89 -0.32 -20.03
CA LEU A 193 -10.60 -0.93 -20.33
C LEU A 193 -10.45 -2.31 -19.65
N ALA A 194 -10.81 -2.43 -18.37
CA ALA A 194 -10.78 -3.69 -17.65
C ALA A 194 -11.70 -4.75 -18.28
N GLU A 195 -12.88 -4.35 -18.77
CA GLU A 195 -13.80 -5.19 -19.54
C GLU A 195 -13.18 -5.63 -20.87
N LYS A 196 -12.60 -4.70 -21.63
CA LYS A 196 -11.91 -5.00 -22.91
C LYS A 196 -10.75 -5.99 -22.72
N LEU A 197 -10.01 -5.88 -21.62
CA LEU A 197 -8.93 -6.80 -21.25
C LEU A 197 -9.45 -8.11 -20.63
N LYS A 198 -10.77 -8.26 -20.45
CA LYS A 198 -11.44 -9.41 -19.85
C LYS A 198 -10.90 -9.78 -18.47
N LEU A 199 -10.52 -8.80 -17.66
CA LEU A 199 -9.81 -9.04 -16.40
C LEU A 199 -10.62 -9.89 -15.42
N ALA A 200 -11.94 -9.72 -15.36
CA ALA A 200 -12.80 -10.54 -14.51
C ALA A 200 -12.80 -12.01 -14.92
N GLU A 201 -12.86 -12.32 -16.21
CA GLU A 201 -12.80 -13.68 -16.73
C GLU A 201 -11.43 -14.31 -16.49
N ARG A 202 -10.36 -13.58 -16.82
CA ARG A 202 -8.98 -14.05 -16.69
C ARG A 202 -8.58 -14.29 -15.23
N CYS A 203 -9.04 -13.43 -14.31
CA CYS A 203 -8.88 -13.69 -12.87
C CYS A 203 -9.61 -14.96 -12.43
N ARG A 204 -10.85 -15.22 -12.91
CA ARG A 204 -11.58 -16.45 -12.57
C ARG A 204 -10.84 -17.71 -13.06
N GLN A 205 -10.21 -17.66 -14.23
CA GLN A 205 -9.43 -18.77 -14.78
C GLN A 205 -8.25 -19.18 -13.88
N ILE A 206 -7.68 -18.24 -13.11
CA ILE A 206 -6.62 -18.49 -12.13
C ILE A 206 -7.15 -18.68 -10.69
N GLY A 207 -8.47 -18.86 -10.52
CA GLY A 207 -9.11 -19.06 -9.21
C GLY A 207 -9.17 -17.80 -8.34
N GLN A 208 -9.14 -16.61 -8.93
CA GLN A 208 -9.19 -15.32 -8.24
C GLN A 208 -10.33 -14.44 -8.74
N ASN A 209 -10.57 -13.31 -8.07
CA ASN A 209 -11.52 -12.29 -8.50
C ASN A 209 -10.80 -10.99 -8.87
N PHE A 210 -11.13 -10.42 -10.02
CA PHE A 210 -10.71 -9.07 -10.36
C PHE A 210 -11.41 -8.07 -9.42
N LYS A 211 -10.64 -7.10 -8.94
CA LYS A 211 -11.15 -6.01 -8.10
C LYS A 211 -10.64 -4.70 -8.65
N PHE A 212 -11.55 -3.74 -8.79
CA PHE A 212 -11.25 -2.36 -9.13
C PHE A 212 -11.90 -1.46 -8.08
N PHE A 213 -11.16 -0.47 -7.59
CA PHE A 213 -11.69 0.53 -6.67
C PHE A 213 -11.09 1.91 -6.90
N VAL A 214 -11.87 2.93 -6.59
CA VAL A 214 -11.55 4.33 -6.84
C VAL A 214 -11.65 5.11 -5.53
N HIS A 215 -10.71 6.02 -5.28
CA HIS A 215 -10.81 6.95 -4.15
C HIS A 215 -9.98 8.21 -4.38
N ALA A 216 -10.29 9.27 -3.62
CA ALA A 216 -9.45 10.46 -3.59
C ALA A 216 -8.14 10.23 -2.82
N GLY A 217 -7.12 11.04 -3.11
CA GLY A 217 -5.83 10.97 -2.42
C GLY A 217 -5.87 11.48 -0.97
N SER A 218 -4.88 11.08 -0.18
CA SER A 218 -4.77 11.41 1.26
C SER A 218 -4.47 12.90 1.53
N CYS A 219 -4.34 13.29 2.80
CA CYS A 219 -4.11 14.69 3.19
C CYS A 219 -2.64 15.14 3.24
N ASP A 220 -1.69 14.24 2.96
CA ASP A 220 -0.29 14.45 3.31
C ASP A 220 0.65 14.38 2.09
N GLY A 221 1.92 14.71 2.33
CA GLY A 221 3.00 14.61 1.34
C GLY A 221 2.76 15.41 0.06
N GLU A 222 3.07 14.78 -1.09
CA GLU A 222 2.81 15.40 -2.39
C GLU A 222 1.30 15.59 -2.64
N ASN A 223 0.46 14.73 -2.07
CA ASN A 223 -0.98 14.78 -2.32
C ASN A 223 -1.63 16.05 -1.76
N ARG A 224 -1.01 16.67 -0.75
CA ARG A 224 -1.43 17.98 -0.23
C ARG A 224 -1.46 19.06 -1.32
N LYS A 225 -0.58 18.99 -2.32
CA LYS A 225 -0.53 19.95 -3.44
C LYS A 225 -1.73 19.82 -4.38
N LEU A 226 -2.48 18.72 -4.29
CA LEU A 226 -3.66 18.44 -5.11
C LEU A 226 -4.97 18.85 -4.43
N TYR A 227 -4.90 19.53 -3.28
CA TYR A 227 -6.08 20.04 -2.58
C TYR A 227 -6.98 20.94 -3.44
N PRO A 228 -6.44 21.86 -4.28
CA PRO A 228 -7.28 22.73 -5.12
C PRO A 228 -8.15 21.98 -6.14
N ILE A 229 -7.82 20.72 -6.42
CA ILE A 229 -8.51 19.89 -7.43
C ILE A 229 -9.18 18.67 -6.81
N ARG A 230 -9.39 18.64 -5.49
CA ARG A 230 -10.14 17.55 -4.85
C ARG A 230 -11.60 17.55 -5.32
N ILE A 231 -12.12 16.35 -5.52
CA ILE A 231 -13.51 16.12 -5.90
C ILE A 231 -14.41 16.04 -4.68
N ILE A 232 -15.67 16.44 -4.86
CA ILE A 232 -16.78 16.18 -3.94
C ILE A 232 -17.69 15.07 -4.48
N LYS A 233 -18.68 14.64 -3.68
CA LYS A 233 -19.56 13.51 -4.02
C LYS A 233 -20.26 13.69 -5.37
N SER A 234 -20.69 14.91 -5.69
CA SER A 234 -21.37 15.24 -6.95
C SER A 234 -20.46 15.28 -8.17
N ASP A 235 -19.14 15.35 -7.99
CA ASP A 235 -18.19 15.36 -9.11
C ASP A 235 -17.92 13.96 -9.66
N ILE A 236 -18.25 12.91 -8.90
CA ILE A 236 -17.93 11.52 -9.21
C ILE A 236 -18.82 11.05 -10.38
N PRO A 237 -18.23 10.63 -11.52
CA PRO A 237 -18.98 10.05 -12.63
C PRO A 237 -19.85 8.86 -12.17
N GLN A 238 -21.10 8.81 -12.65
CA GLN A 238 -22.06 7.78 -12.21
C GLN A 238 -21.56 6.35 -12.44
N CYS A 239 -20.81 6.12 -13.51
CA CYS A 239 -20.20 4.81 -13.80
C CYS A 239 -19.15 4.37 -12.77
N LEU A 240 -18.60 5.30 -11.98
CA LEU A 240 -17.60 5.02 -10.95
C LEU A 240 -18.22 4.77 -9.57
N VAL A 241 -19.50 5.09 -9.35
CA VAL A 241 -20.19 4.87 -8.06
C VAL A 241 -20.04 3.44 -7.53
N PRO A 242 -20.21 2.36 -8.34
CA PRO A 242 -20.03 0.99 -7.86
C PRO A 242 -18.60 0.64 -7.42
N TYR A 243 -17.62 1.41 -7.89
CA TYR A 243 -16.19 1.19 -7.63
C TYR A 243 -15.64 2.15 -6.58
N TYR A 244 -16.40 3.19 -6.21
CA TYR A 244 -15.91 4.22 -5.31
C TYR A 244 -15.91 3.72 -3.87
N TRP A 245 -14.73 3.75 -3.25
CA TRP A 245 -14.54 3.30 -1.88
C TRP A 245 -15.35 4.15 -0.90
N GLN A 246 -16.25 3.51 -0.16
CA GLN A 246 -17.11 4.16 0.85
C GLN A 246 -17.90 5.35 0.30
N TYR A 247 -18.45 5.24 -0.92
CA TYR A 247 -19.23 6.31 -1.58
C TYR A 247 -20.33 6.90 -0.70
N GLU A 248 -21.03 6.07 0.07
CA GLU A 248 -22.12 6.53 0.95
C GLU A 248 -21.65 7.36 2.13
N GLU A 249 -20.39 7.20 2.55
CA GLU A 249 -19.80 7.96 3.66
C GLU A 249 -19.25 9.33 3.22
N LEU A 250 -19.22 9.61 1.91
CA LEU A 250 -18.79 10.90 1.40
C LEU A 250 -19.76 12.01 1.80
N ARG A 251 -19.18 13.11 2.29
CA ARG A 251 -19.93 14.35 2.52
C ARG A 251 -20.39 14.92 1.17
N THR A 252 -21.65 15.33 1.13
CA THR A 252 -22.28 16.02 -0.01
C THR A 252 -21.56 17.31 -0.34
#